data_AF-A0A3D4N8J8-F1
#
_entry.id   AF-A0A3D4N8J8-F1
#
_cell.length_a   1.000
_cell.length_b   1.000
_cell.length_c   1.000
_cell.angle_alpha   90.00
_cell.angle_beta   90.00
_cell.angle_gamma   90.00
#
_symmetry.space_group_name_H-M   'P 1'
#
loop_
_entity.id
_entity.type
_entity.pdbx_description
1 polymer ?
#
loop_
_entity_poly.entity_id
_entity_poly.type
_entity_poly.pdbx_seq_one_letter_code
_entity_poly.pdbx_strand_id
1 'polypeptide(L)'
;MESKNSLDLLLAAHLVKPFLLPGQSGQPLSLRCLPDGGMVVIAVDGRKLWFTALEVCRAKRTLGQSATKSTVLPADANVKPLHEVDLRKSKLNNRPIGKSRDGMSEMIVLPPSLKHLEEEVNANNRKYQKPRKADPR
;
A
#
# COMPACT_ATOMS: atom_id res chain seq x y z
N MET A 1 -9.79 10.79 -32.08
CA MET A 1 -8.89 9.70 -31.62
C MET A 1 -9.40 9.26 -30.24
N GLU A 2 -10.37 8.34 -30.17
CA GLU A 2 -11.09 8.02 -28.90
C GLU A 2 -11.20 6.52 -28.57
N SER A 3 -10.53 5.61 -29.29
CA SER A 3 -10.69 4.16 -29.07
C SER A 3 -10.00 3.62 -27.80
N LYS A 4 -9.10 4.39 -27.16
CA LYS A 4 -8.40 3.96 -25.93
C LYS A 4 -9.29 4.08 -24.69
N ASN A 5 -10.25 5.02 -24.72
CA ASN A 5 -11.09 5.30 -23.56
C ASN A 5 -12.03 4.15 -23.21
N SER A 6 -12.50 3.37 -24.21
CA SER A 6 -13.40 2.24 -23.95
C SER A 6 -12.71 1.11 -23.18
N LEU A 7 -11.45 0.84 -23.51
CA LEU A 7 -10.66 -0.22 -22.88
C LEU A 7 -10.28 0.13 -21.44
N ASP A 8 -9.85 1.37 -21.23
CA ASP A 8 -9.52 1.90 -19.90
C ASP A 8 -10.77 2.01 -19.02
N LEU A 9 -11.93 2.35 -19.58
CA LEU A 9 -13.21 2.34 -18.86
C LEU A 9 -13.62 0.92 -18.41
N LEU A 10 -13.45 -0.09 -19.26
CA LEU A 10 -13.70 -1.48 -18.89
C LEU A 10 -12.75 -1.96 -17.78
N LEU A 11 -11.48 -1.57 -17.88
CA LEU A 11 -10.49 -1.87 -16.85
C LEU A 11 -10.84 -1.19 -15.52
N ALA A 12 -11.21 0.09 -15.57
CA ALA A 12 -11.63 0.86 -14.41
C ALA A 12 -12.91 0.26 -13.78
N ALA A 13 -13.90 -0.12 -14.58
CA ALA A 13 -15.11 -0.80 -14.10
C ALA A 13 -14.78 -2.13 -13.40
N HIS A 14 -13.83 -2.90 -13.95
CA HIS A 14 -13.37 -4.14 -13.33
C HIS A 14 -12.65 -3.90 -11.99
N LEU A 15 -11.82 -2.86 -11.91
CA LEU A 15 -11.11 -2.50 -10.67
C LEU A 15 -12.05 -2.00 -9.57
N VAL A 16 -13.10 -1.27 -9.93
CA VAL A 16 -14.06 -0.72 -8.97
C VAL A 16 -15.07 -1.76 -8.50
N LYS A 17 -15.36 -2.79 -9.30
CA LYS A 17 -16.33 -3.86 -9.02
C LYS A 17 -16.34 -4.39 -7.56
N PRO A 18 -15.21 -4.75 -6.93
CA PRO A 18 -15.21 -5.25 -5.54
C PRO A 18 -15.55 -4.19 -4.48
N PHE A 19 -15.50 -2.90 -4.83
CA PHE A 19 -15.79 -1.80 -3.90
C PHE A 19 -17.22 -1.27 -4.04
N LEU A 20 -17.97 -1.72 -5.03
CA LEU A 20 -19.36 -1.30 -5.25
C LEU A 20 -20.27 -1.87 -4.17
N LEU A 21 -21.23 -1.06 -3.75
CA LEU A 21 -22.32 -1.52 -2.91
C LEU A 21 -23.31 -2.35 -3.74
N PRO A 22 -24.00 -3.33 -3.13
CA PRO A 22 -25.07 -4.06 -3.79
C PRO A 22 -26.12 -3.09 -4.36
N GLY A 23 -26.41 -3.22 -5.66
CA GLY A 23 -27.37 -2.35 -6.36
C GLY A 23 -26.79 -1.12 -7.05
N GLN A 24 -25.49 -0.83 -6.91
CA GLN A 24 -24.85 0.24 -7.69
C GLN A 24 -24.37 -0.25 -9.07
N SER A 25 -24.68 0.53 -10.10
CA SER A 25 -24.16 0.31 -11.45
C SER A 25 -22.66 0.59 -11.48
N GLY A 26 -21.86 -0.39 -11.90
CA GLY A 26 -20.40 -0.37 -11.79
C GLY A 26 -19.64 0.46 -12.82
N GLN A 27 -20.29 1.43 -13.47
CA GLN A 27 -19.62 2.27 -14.45
C GLN A 27 -18.95 3.47 -13.76
N PRO A 28 -17.62 3.60 -13.82
CA PRO A 28 -16.95 4.73 -13.18
C PRO A 28 -17.31 6.06 -13.85
N LEU A 29 -17.42 7.12 -13.04
CA LEU A 29 -17.71 8.48 -13.53
C LEU A 29 -16.52 9.07 -14.28
N SER A 30 -15.31 8.78 -13.80
CA SER A 30 -14.08 9.31 -14.37
C SER A 30 -12.89 8.43 -14.01
N LEU A 31 -11.89 8.43 -14.87
CA LEU A 31 -10.62 7.74 -14.64
C LEU A 31 -9.46 8.62 -15.08
N ARG A 32 -8.30 8.40 -14.45
CA ARG A 32 -7.04 9.03 -14.83
C ARG A 32 -5.91 8.04 -14.65
N CYS A 33 -5.18 7.77 -15.72
CA CYS A 33 -3.93 7.02 -15.68
C CYS A 33 -2.83 7.89 -15.09
N LEU A 34 -2.02 7.30 -14.23
CA LEU A 34 -0.87 7.95 -13.59
C LEU A 34 0.43 7.56 -14.31
N PRO A 35 1.47 8.41 -14.23
CA PRO A 35 2.76 8.14 -14.91
C PRO A 35 3.53 6.95 -14.32
N ASP A 36 3.21 6.55 -13.09
CA ASP A 36 3.74 5.34 -12.44
C ASP A 36 3.10 4.04 -12.97
N GLY A 37 2.11 4.14 -13.88
CA GLY A 37 1.33 3.01 -14.38
C GLY A 37 0.13 2.64 -13.50
N GLY A 38 -0.11 3.38 -12.42
CA GLY A 38 -1.31 3.30 -11.61
C GLY A 38 -2.52 3.95 -12.28
N MET A 39 -3.67 3.83 -11.63
CA MET A 39 -4.93 4.40 -12.12
C MET A 39 -5.74 4.95 -10.96
N VAL A 40 -6.28 6.14 -11.15
CA VAL A 40 -7.27 6.73 -10.25
C VAL A 40 -8.62 6.61 -10.90
N VAL A 41 -9.61 6.12 -10.15
CA VAL A 41 -10.98 5.96 -10.63
C VAL A 41 -11.94 6.63 -9.65
N ILE A 42 -12.86 7.42 -10.19
CA ILE A 42 -13.97 8.00 -9.44
C ILE A 42 -15.18 7.08 -9.64
N ALA A 43 -15.60 6.42 -8.56
CA ALA A 43 -16.78 5.58 -8.55
C ALA A 43 -18.07 6.41 -8.60
N VAL A 44 -19.20 5.75 -8.89
CA VAL A 44 -20.53 6.41 -9.01
C VAL A 44 -20.98 7.07 -7.71
N ASP A 45 -20.54 6.55 -6.58
CA ASP A 45 -20.81 7.11 -5.25
C ASP A 45 -19.95 8.33 -4.91
N GLY A 46 -19.08 8.77 -5.83
CA GLY A 46 -18.16 9.90 -5.61
C GLY A 46 -16.88 9.54 -4.85
N ARG A 47 -16.67 8.27 -4.48
CA ARG A 47 -15.40 7.84 -3.87
C ARG A 47 -14.29 7.83 -4.91
N LYS A 48 -13.12 8.32 -4.48
CA LYS A 48 -11.89 8.30 -5.26
C LYS A 48 -11.06 7.08 -4.87
N LEU A 49 -10.94 6.12 -5.79
CA LEU A 49 -10.18 4.90 -5.61
C LEU A 49 -8.83 5.03 -6.31
N TRP A 50 -7.78 4.62 -5.62
CA TRP A 50 -6.40 4.66 -6.10
C TRP A 50 -5.92 3.23 -6.29
N PHE A 51 -5.55 2.90 -7.52
CA PHE A 51 -5.03 1.60 -7.88
C PHE A 51 -3.56 1.71 -8.26
N THR A 52 -2.77 0.83 -7.67
CA THR A 52 -1.35 0.69 -7.97
C THR A 52 -1.14 0.10 -9.35
N ALA A 53 0.05 0.32 -9.92
CA ALA A 53 0.42 -0.28 -11.20
C ALA A 53 0.27 -1.81 -11.20
N LEU A 54 0.49 -2.47 -10.07
CA LEU A 54 0.34 -3.93 -9.94
C LEU A 54 -1.12 -4.37 -10.05
N GLU A 55 -2.04 -3.67 -9.38
CA GLU A 55 -3.47 -3.97 -9.44
C GLU A 55 -4.01 -3.75 -10.85
N VAL A 56 -3.61 -2.64 -11.48
CA VAL A 56 -3.92 -2.34 -12.88
C VAL A 56 -3.38 -3.44 -13.80
N CYS A 57 -2.12 -3.87 -13.62
CA CYS A 57 -1.53 -4.95 -14.41
C CYS A 57 -2.21 -6.32 -14.19
N ARG A 58 -2.69 -6.60 -12.97
CA ARG A 58 -3.46 -7.83 -12.68
C ARG A 58 -4.82 -7.77 -13.38
N ALA A 59 -5.52 -6.65 -13.28
CA ALA A 59 -6.82 -6.47 -13.92
C ALA A 59 -6.74 -6.50 -15.46
N LYS A 60 -5.67 -5.96 -16.05
CA LYS A 60 -5.40 -6.09 -17.50
C LYS A 60 -5.22 -7.55 -17.91
N ARG A 61 -4.47 -8.33 -17.13
CA ARG A 61 -4.27 -9.77 -17.37
C ARG A 61 -5.58 -10.55 -17.28
N THR A 62 -6.42 -10.27 -16.29
CA THR A 62 -7.72 -10.95 -16.15
C THR A 62 -8.69 -10.62 -17.28
N LEU A 63 -8.59 -9.41 -17.84
CA LEU A 63 -9.38 -8.98 -18.99
C LEU A 63 -8.82 -9.44 -20.34
N GLY A 64 -7.75 -10.25 -20.37
CA GLY A 64 -7.11 -10.70 -21.61
C GLY A 64 -6.48 -9.56 -22.43
N GLN A 65 -6.36 -8.38 -21.84
CA GLN A 65 -5.69 -7.24 -22.45
C GLN A 65 -4.20 -7.47 -22.29
N SER A 66 -3.60 -8.16 -23.26
CA SER A 66 -2.15 -8.32 -23.29
C SER A 66 -1.53 -6.93 -23.22
N ALA A 67 -0.60 -6.77 -22.29
CA ALA A 67 0.07 -5.50 -22.07
C ALA A 67 0.67 -5.05 -23.39
N THR A 68 0.06 -4.02 -24.01
CA THR A 68 0.79 -3.19 -24.95
C THR A 68 2.04 -2.78 -24.20
N LYS A 69 3.21 -3.21 -24.69
CA LYS A 69 4.50 -2.86 -24.14
C LYS A 69 4.52 -1.33 -24.06
N SER A 70 4.20 -0.79 -22.89
CA SER A 70 4.27 0.64 -22.66
C SER A 70 5.75 0.94 -22.61
N THR A 71 6.30 1.36 -23.74
CA THR A 71 7.64 1.94 -23.87
C THR A 71 7.64 3.27 -23.15
N VAL A 72 7.59 3.24 -21.83
CA VAL A 72 7.99 4.36 -20.97
C VAL A 72 8.79 3.73 -19.84
N LEU A 73 10.07 3.50 -20.13
CA LEU A 73 11.06 3.42 -19.07
C LEU A 73 11.04 4.80 -18.40
N PRO A 74 10.78 4.91 -17.09
CA PRO A 74 11.09 6.14 -16.39
C PRO A 74 12.60 6.40 -16.56
N ALA A 75 12.97 7.63 -16.89
CA ALA A 75 14.37 8.03 -17.10
C ALA A 75 15.26 7.83 -15.87
N ASP A 76 14.67 7.50 -14.71
CA ASP A 76 15.37 7.13 -13.48
C ASP A 76 15.24 5.62 -13.22
N ALA A 77 16.11 4.85 -13.85
CA ALA A 77 16.22 3.39 -13.75
C ALA A 77 16.67 2.85 -12.37
N ASN A 78 16.51 3.64 -11.29
CA ASN A 78 17.03 3.29 -9.95
C ASN A 78 15.99 3.37 -8.82
N VAL A 79 14.70 3.47 -9.14
CA VAL A 79 13.65 3.34 -8.12
C VAL A 79 13.14 1.90 -8.13
N LYS A 80 13.62 1.10 -7.15
CA LYS A 80 13.04 -0.22 -6.88
C LYS A 80 11.53 -0.05 -6.67
N PRO A 81 10.67 -0.85 -7.33
CA PRO A 81 9.23 -0.85 -7.06
C PRO A 81 9.01 -1.10 -5.56
N LEU A 82 8.55 -0.08 -4.83
CA LEU A 82 8.52 -0.10 -3.37
C LEU A 82 7.55 -1.16 -2.78
N HIS A 83 6.68 -1.76 -3.60
CA HIS A 83 5.62 -2.64 -3.12
C HIS A 83 5.35 -3.85 -4.03
N GLU A 84 6.39 -4.62 -4.40
CA GLU A 84 6.15 -6.03 -4.74
C GLU A 84 6.01 -6.83 -3.43
N VAL A 85 4.80 -6.87 -2.88
CA VAL A 85 4.47 -7.90 -1.90
C VAL A 85 4.36 -9.22 -2.65
N ASP A 86 5.47 -9.96 -2.65
CA ASP A 86 5.56 -11.32 -3.17
C ASP A 86 4.63 -12.22 -2.34
N LEU A 87 3.42 -12.50 -2.86
CA LEU A 87 2.41 -13.31 -2.16
C LEU A 87 2.92 -14.71 -1.78
N ARG A 88 3.96 -15.20 -2.46
CA ARG A 88 4.64 -16.48 -2.13
C ARG A 88 5.62 -16.36 -0.97
N LYS A 89 6.07 -15.14 -0.63
CA LYS A 89 6.89 -14.83 0.56
C LYS A 89 6.05 -14.36 1.75
N SER A 90 4.73 -14.24 1.60
CA SER A 90 3.77 -13.86 2.64
C SER A 90 3.50 -14.98 3.69
N LYS A 91 4.40 -15.96 3.86
CA LYS A 91 4.30 -16.98 4.91
C LYS A 91 5.02 -16.60 6.21
N LEU A 92 5.62 -15.41 6.30
CA LEU A 92 6.42 -15.00 7.46
C LEU A 92 5.80 -13.93 8.36
N ASN A 93 4.57 -13.47 8.09
CA ASN A 93 3.88 -12.59 9.04
C ASN A 93 3.10 -13.40 10.07
N ASN A 94 3.83 -14.05 10.99
CA ASN A 94 3.31 -14.48 12.30
C ASN A 94 3.13 -13.27 13.23
N ARG A 95 2.62 -12.14 12.71
CA ARG A 95 2.23 -11.04 13.60
C ARG A 95 0.93 -11.47 14.26
N PRO A 96 0.88 -11.61 15.59
CA PRO A 96 -0.39 -11.83 16.25
C PRO A 96 -1.31 -10.67 15.87
N ILE A 97 -2.54 -11.00 15.50
CA ILE A 97 -3.59 -10.03 15.22
C ILE A 97 -3.79 -9.26 16.53
N GLY A 98 -3.23 -8.05 16.59
CA GLY A 98 -3.40 -7.13 17.70
C GLY A 98 -4.86 -6.72 17.76
N LYS A 99 -5.66 -7.48 18.49
CA LYS A 99 -6.99 -7.05 18.93
C LYS A 99 -6.79 -6.02 20.02
N SER A 100 -6.34 -4.82 19.67
CA SER A 100 -6.40 -3.67 20.57
C SER A 100 -7.83 -3.16 20.58
N ARG A 101 -8.66 -3.85 21.35
CA ARG A 101 -9.97 -3.34 21.76
C ARG A 101 -9.94 -3.37 23.28
N ASP A 102 -10.12 -2.19 23.87
CA ASP A 102 -10.28 -1.94 25.30
C ASP A 102 -9.02 -1.58 26.11
N GLY A 103 -8.18 -0.65 25.62
CA GLY A 103 -7.37 0.26 26.47
C GLY A 103 -6.37 -0.34 27.49
N MET A 104 -6.27 -1.66 27.58
CA MET A 104 -5.35 -2.39 28.44
C MET A 104 -4.22 -2.91 27.55
N SER A 105 -3.12 -2.16 27.50
CA SER A 105 -1.88 -2.71 26.96
C SER A 105 -1.41 -3.84 27.87
N GLU A 106 -1.60 -5.08 27.46
CA GLU A 106 -0.96 -6.22 28.11
C GLU A 106 0.56 -6.03 28.05
N MET A 107 1.22 -6.04 29.21
CA MET A 107 2.67 -5.90 29.31
C MET A 107 3.32 -7.13 28.70
N ILE A 108 4.04 -6.95 27.59
CA ILE A 108 4.80 -8.03 26.97
C ILE A 108 6.02 -8.32 27.86
N VAL A 109 5.93 -9.37 28.66
CA VAL A 109 7.07 -9.86 29.46
C VAL A 109 7.98 -10.66 28.54
N LEU A 110 9.25 -10.24 28.44
CA LEU A 110 10.24 -10.96 27.65
C LEU A 110 10.61 -12.29 28.33
N PRO A 111 10.77 -13.38 27.56
CA PRO A 111 11.31 -14.63 28.10
C PRO A 111 12.75 -14.43 28.59
N PRO A 112 13.24 -15.25 29.55
CA PRO A 112 14.56 -15.06 30.18
C PRO A 112 15.73 -14.99 29.19
N SER A 113 15.64 -15.70 28.06
CA SER A 113 16.65 -15.70 26.99
C SER A 113 16.79 -14.35 26.30
N LEU A 114 15.75 -13.50 26.30
CA LEU A 114 15.71 -12.20 25.61
C LEU A 114 15.83 -11.01 26.56
N LYS A 115 16.05 -11.24 27.85
CA LYS A 115 16.15 -10.16 28.86
C LYS A 115 17.32 -9.20 28.61
N HIS A 116 18.39 -9.67 27.97
CA HIS A 116 19.54 -8.85 27.59
C HIS A 116 19.17 -7.72 26.61
N LEU A 117 18.12 -7.90 25.80
CA LEU A 117 17.64 -6.85 24.88
C LEU A 117 17.02 -5.67 25.63
N GLU A 118 16.40 -5.91 26.78
CA GLU A 118 15.84 -4.84 27.62
C GLU A 118 16.95 -3.93 28.16
N GLU A 119 18.09 -4.52 28.54
CA GLU A 119 19.26 -3.79 29.03
C GLU A 119 19.91 -2.94 27.93
N GLU A 120 20.01 -3.48 26.71
CA GLU A 120 20.53 -2.75 25.55
C GLU A 120 19.64 -1.56 25.15
N VAL A 121 18.31 -1.75 25.14
CA VAL A 121 17.34 -0.68 24.84
C VAL A 121 17.38 0.42 25.91
N ASN A 122 17.46 0.05 27.19
CA ASN A 122 17.56 1.01 28.29
C ASN A 122 18.86 1.83 28.25
N ALA A 123 19.99 1.20 27.89
CA ALA A 123 21.27 1.90 27.73
C ALA A 123 21.21 2.93 26.59
N ASN A 124 20.57 2.58 25.47
CA ASN A 124 20.41 3.49 24.34
C ASN A 124 19.48 4.67 24.67
N ASN A 125 18.35 4.44 25.35
CA ASN A 125 17.45 5.53 25.77
C ASN A 125 18.14 6.56 26.68
N ARG A 126 19.01 6.11 27.59
CA ARG A 126 19.78 7.03 28.46
C ARG A 126 20.75 7.92 27.70
N LYS A 127 21.31 7.46 26.57
CA LYS A 127 22.20 8.29 25.72
C LYS A 127 21.45 9.47 25.10
N TYR A 128 20.17 9.27 24.74
CA TYR A 128 19.34 10.30 24.13
C TYR A 128 18.68 11.25 25.15
N GLN A 129 18.67 10.90 26.44
CA GLN A 129 18.10 11.72 27.50
C GLN A 129 19.11 12.63 28.22
N LYS A 130 20.33 12.85 27.71
CA LYS A 130 21.22 13.87 28.29
C LYS A 130 20.57 15.25 28.10
N PRO A 131 20.15 15.94 29.18
CA PRO A 131 19.67 17.31 29.05
C PRO A 131 20.85 18.16 28.56
N ARG A 132 20.62 18.95 27.50
CA ARG A 132 21.54 20.02 27.10
C ARG A 132 21.74 20.90 28.32
N LYS A 133 22.97 20.99 28.84
CA LYS A 133 23.31 21.96 29.89
C LYS A 133 22.99 23.34 29.33
N ALA A 134 22.11 24.08 30.00
CA ALA A 134 21.85 25.47 29.68
C ALA A 134 23.08 26.29 30.09
N ASP A 135 23.67 27.02 29.15
CA ASP A 135 24.80 27.91 29.40
C ASP A 135 24.36 29.07 30.31
N PRO A 136 25.07 29.34 31.42
CA PRO A 136 24.79 30.50 32.25
C PRO A 136 25.34 31.76 31.57
N ARG A 137 24.50 32.81 31.50
CA ARG A 137 24.91 34.17 31.14
C ARG A 137 25.45 34.91 32.35
#